data_AF-A0A932BYH2-F1
#
_entry.id   AF-A0A932BYH2-F1
#
_cell.length_a   1.000
_cell.length_b   1.000
_cell.length_c   1.000
_cell.angle_alpha   90.00
_cell.angle_beta   90.00
_cell.angle_gamma   90.00
#
_symmetry.space_group_name_H-M   'P 1'
#
loop_
_entity.id
_entity.type
_entity.pdbx_description
1 polymer ?
#
loop_
_entity_poly.entity_id
_entity_poly.type
_entity_poly.pdbx_seq_one_letter_code
_entity_poly.pdbx_strand_id
1 'polypeptide(L)'
;MLVALTRNHSAFEVGPLVALQIPATPSETDPYRLAPHRIRRCTFRRLIQVDSRFERVYDVECLYPDRKVPIPIGDLDVAMDVCNSCTAAHIFRPDED
;
A
#
# COMPACT_ATOMS: atom_id res chain seq x y z
N MET A 1 1.00 49.73 46.46
CA MET A 1 0.10 48.65 46.01
C MET A 1 0.07 48.70 44.49
N LEU A 2 0.36 47.57 43.84
CA LEU A 2 0.00 47.16 42.48
C LEU A 2 0.49 48.03 41.29
N VAL A 3 1.51 47.55 40.56
CA VAL A 3 1.42 46.73 39.31
C VAL A 3 1.36 47.67 38.08
N ALA A 4 2.48 47.95 37.40
CA ALA A 4 2.98 47.21 36.22
C ALA A 4 1.83 46.87 35.24
N LEU A 5 1.80 47.28 33.98
CA LEU A 5 2.53 46.57 32.94
C LEU A 5 2.41 47.36 31.63
N THR A 6 3.57 47.72 31.11
CA THR A 6 3.89 47.80 29.69
C THR A 6 3.25 46.65 28.90
N ARG A 7 2.74 46.93 27.70
CA ARG A 7 2.85 45.99 26.59
C ARG A 7 2.80 46.73 25.25
N ASN A 8 4.00 47.17 24.87
CA ASN A 8 4.37 47.44 23.49
C ASN A 8 3.95 46.28 22.58
N HIS A 9 3.46 46.66 21.41
CA HIS A 9 3.30 45.83 20.24
C HIS A 9 4.63 45.10 19.96
N SER A 10 4.66 43.79 20.22
CA SER A 10 5.80 42.96 19.84
C SER A 10 5.58 42.49 18.41
N ALA A 11 6.46 42.97 17.54
CA ALA A 11 6.71 42.47 16.21
C ALA A 11 6.79 40.94 16.22
N PHE A 12 5.99 40.29 15.39
CA PHE A 12 6.18 38.89 15.06
C PHE A 12 7.06 38.85 13.81
N GLU A 13 8.38 38.77 14.03
CA GLU A 13 9.31 38.39 12.97
C GLU A 13 9.09 36.91 12.61
N VAL A 14 8.87 36.66 11.33
CA VAL A 14 8.74 35.32 10.77
C VAL A 14 10.16 34.80 10.52
N GLY A 15 10.66 34.00 11.45
CA GLY A 15 11.95 33.29 11.30
C GLY A 15 11.91 32.24 10.17
N PRO A 16 13.08 31.79 9.68
CA PRO A 16 13.16 30.85 8.58
C PRO A 16 12.55 29.49 8.96
N LEU A 17 11.68 28.99 8.10
CA LEU A 17 11.08 27.65 8.17
C LEU A 17 12.19 26.59 8.12
N VAL A 18 12.62 26.12 9.29
CA VAL A 18 13.34 24.85 9.39
C VAL A 18 12.33 23.74 9.13
N ALA A 19 12.38 23.17 7.93
CA ALA A 19 11.65 21.95 7.61
C ALA A 19 12.19 20.81 8.47
N LEU A 20 11.43 20.43 9.49
CA LEU A 20 11.68 19.23 10.28
C LEU A 20 11.58 18.03 9.32
N GLN A 21 12.70 17.40 9.01
CA GLN A 21 12.72 16.12 8.29
C GLN A 21 12.04 15.08 9.18
N ILE A 22 10.86 14.62 8.76
CA ILE A 22 10.20 13.46 9.38
C ILE A 22 11.09 12.27 9.05
N PRO A 23 11.67 11.55 10.04
CA PRO A 23 12.32 10.29 9.74
C PRO A 23 11.25 9.37 9.17
N ALA A 24 11.37 9.03 7.89
CA ALA A 24 10.59 7.97 7.29
C ALA A 24 10.92 6.71 8.07
N THR A 25 10.04 6.33 9.00
CA THR A 25 10.05 4.99 9.56
C THR A 25 10.01 4.05 8.36
N PRO A 26 10.96 3.12 8.22
CA PRO A 26 10.82 2.09 7.19
C PRO A 26 9.48 1.42 7.48
N SER A 27 8.55 1.60 6.53
CA SER A 27 7.23 0.99 6.58
C SER A 27 7.42 -0.47 6.93
N GLU A 28 7.00 -0.79 8.15
CA GLU A 28 6.68 -2.09 8.71
C GLU A 28 6.90 -3.23 7.72
N THR A 29 7.96 -4.02 7.97
CA THR A 29 8.27 -5.32 7.39
C THR A 29 7.21 -5.80 6.41
N ASP A 30 7.39 -5.49 5.12
CA ASP A 30 6.56 -5.97 4.03
C ASP A 30 6.47 -7.51 4.18
N PRO A 31 5.31 -8.06 4.61
CA PRO A 31 5.19 -9.49 4.90
C PRO A 31 5.36 -10.35 3.63
N TYR A 32 5.48 -9.70 2.46
CA TYR A 32 5.81 -10.32 1.18
C TYR A 32 7.30 -10.70 1.05
N ARG A 33 8.18 -10.35 2.00
CA ARG A 33 9.60 -10.74 1.93
C ARG A 33 9.94 -12.13 2.46
N LEU A 34 9.02 -12.83 3.14
CA LEU A 34 9.35 -14.08 3.86
C LEU A 34 8.73 -15.38 3.32
N ALA A 35 8.05 -15.40 2.17
CA ALA A 35 7.50 -16.64 1.61
C ALA A 35 8.29 -17.14 0.39
N PRO A 36 8.78 -18.40 0.37
CA PRO A 36 9.38 -19.03 -0.81
C PRO A 36 8.42 -19.24 -2.00
N HIS A 37 7.17 -18.79 -1.88
CA HIS A 37 6.11 -18.83 -2.89
C HIS A 37 5.71 -17.40 -3.30
N ARG A 38 6.60 -16.67 -3.98
CA ARG A 38 6.27 -15.33 -4.47
C ARG A 38 5.29 -15.43 -5.64
N ILE A 39 4.02 -15.13 -5.38
CA ILE A 39 3.06 -14.82 -6.43
C ILE A 39 3.49 -13.52 -7.15
N ARG A 40 3.74 -13.56 -8.46
CA ARG A 40 4.08 -12.36 -9.24
C ARG A 40 3.01 -11.28 -9.05
N ARG A 41 3.40 -10.03 -8.75
CA ARG A 41 2.46 -8.91 -8.55
C ARG A 41 1.87 -8.45 -9.88
N CYS A 42 0.80 -9.12 -10.31
CA CYS A 42 -0.02 -8.70 -11.45
C CYS A 42 -0.78 -7.39 -11.13
N THR A 43 -0.66 -6.40 -12.02
CA THR A 43 -1.29 -5.07 -11.91
C THR A 43 -2.80 -5.08 -12.17
N PHE A 44 -3.33 -6.19 -12.70
CA PHE A 44 -4.74 -6.42 -12.94
C PHE A 44 -5.39 -7.35 -11.91
N ARG A 45 -4.67 -7.74 -10.85
CA ARG A 45 -5.22 -8.58 -9.79
C ARG A 45 -5.95 -7.73 -8.75
N ARG A 46 -7.18 -8.12 -8.40
CA ARG A 46 -7.91 -7.57 -7.24
C ARG A 46 -7.94 -8.62 -6.14
N LEU A 47 -7.61 -8.20 -4.91
CA LEU A 47 -7.70 -9.00 -3.70
C LEU A 47 -8.92 -8.54 -2.91
N ILE A 48 -9.83 -9.45 -2.60
CA ILE A 48 -11.02 -9.20 -1.80
C ILE A 48 -10.88 -10.01 -0.52
N GLN A 49 -10.75 -9.33 0.61
CA GLN A 49 -10.74 -10.02 1.90
C GLN A 49 -12.15 -10.54 2.17
N VAL A 50 -12.27 -11.85 2.33
CA VAL A 50 -13.52 -12.50 2.71
C VAL A 50 -13.49 -12.72 4.21
N ASP A 51 -14.54 -12.27 4.91
CA ASP A 51 -14.63 -12.46 6.36
C ASP A 51 -14.85 -13.94 6.65
N SER A 52 -13.86 -14.56 7.29
CA SER A 52 -13.99 -15.88 7.86
C SER A 52 -13.69 -15.76 9.35
N ARG A 53 -14.51 -16.44 10.18
CA ARG A 53 -14.49 -16.26 11.65
C ARG A 53 -13.13 -16.53 12.31
N PHE A 54 -12.22 -17.22 11.63
CA PHE A 54 -10.95 -17.69 12.20
C PHE A 54 -9.74 -17.49 11.29
N GLU A 55 -9.91 -17.12 10.02
CA GLU A 55 -8.80 -17.04 9.05
C GLU A 55 -8.94 -15.84 8.11
N ARG A 56 -7.81 -15.24 7.73
CA ARG A 56 -7.78 -14.22 6.68
C ARG A 56 -7.77 -14.91 5.32
N VAL A 57 -8.96 -15.12 4.77
CA VAL A 57 -9.14 -15.65 3.42
C VAL A 57 -9.21 -14.49 2.43
N TYR A 58 -8.57 -14.64 1.28
CA TYR A 58 -8.61 -13.67 0.19
C TYR A 58 -9.11 -14.35 -1.07
N ASP A 59 -10.22 -13.83 -1.59
CA ASP A 59 -10.66 -14.14 -2.94
C ASP A 59 -9.91 -13.25 -3.93
N VAL A 60 -9.55 -13.82 -5.07
CA VAL A 60 -8.73 -13.18 -6.08
C VAL A 60 -9.47 -13.13 -7.41
N GLU A 61 -9.58 -11.92 -7.95
CA GLU A 61 -10.15 -11.67 -9.27
C GLU A 61 -9.07 -11.18 -10.25
N CYS A 62 -9.12 -11.65 -11.49
CA CYS A 62 -8.38 -11.09 -12.62
C CYS A 62 -9.22 -10.01 -13.31
N LEU A 63 -8.62 -8.86 -13.59
CA LEU A 63 -9.23 -7.74 -14.31
C LEU A 63 -8.67 -7.57 -15.73
N TYR A 64 -7.96 -8.58 -16.24
CA TYR A 64 -7.44 -8.62 -17.62
C TYR A 64 -8.35 -9.52 -18.47
N PRO A 65 -8.71 -9.13 -19.72
CA PRO A 65 -8.26 -7.93 -20.44
C PRO A 65 -9.07 -6.65 -20.14
N ASP A 66 -10.24 -6.77 -19.52
CA ASP A 66 -11.14 -5.64 -19.25
C ASP A 66 -11.31 -5.39 -17.74
N ARG A 67 -10.96 -4.18 -17.29
CA ARG A 67 -10.98 -3.83 -15.87
C ARG A 67 -12.37 -3.72 -15.24
N LYS A 68 -13.42 -3.69 -16.06
CA LYS A 68 -14.82 -3.61 -15.63
C LYS A 68 -15.42 -4.99 -15.42
N VAL A 69 -14.84 -6.04 -16.00
CA VAL A 69 -15.35 -7.41 -15.92
C VAL A 69 -14.38 -8.26 -15.09
N PRO A 70 -14.61 -8.40 -13.77
CA PRO A 70 -13.80 -9.27 -12.96
C PRO A 70 -14.01 -10.75 -13.32
N ILE A 71 -12.92 -11.49 -13.41
CA ILE A 71 -12.90 -12.94 -13.62
C ILE A 71 -12.43 -13.58 -12.31
N PRO A 72 -13.29 -14.33 -11.59
CA PRO A 72 -12.90 -14.99 -10.36
C PRO A 72 -11.88 -16.10 -10.66
N ILE A 73 -10.74 -16.07 -9.98
CA ILE A 73 -9.71 -17.12 -10.05
C ILE A 73 -9.83 -18.07 -8.85
N GLY A 74 -10.34 -17.56 -7.72
CA GLY A 74 -10.49 -18.29 -6.46
C GLY A 74 -9.57 -17.72 -5.39
N ASP A 75 -9.16 -18.56 -4.44
CA ASP A 75 -8.33 -18.13 -3.31
C ASP A 75 -6.89 -17.79 -3.71
N LEU A 76 -6.15 -17.18 -2.77
CA LEU A 76 -4.76 -16.75 -2.98
C LEU A 76 -3.84 -17.87 -3.48
N ASP A 77 -4.01 -19.10 -2.97
CA ASP A 77 -3.22 -20.28 -3.34
C ASP A 77 -3.40 -20.66 -4.82
N VAL A 78 -4.66 -20.85 -5.23
CA VAL A 78 -5.05 -21.12 -6.62
C VAL A 78 -4.60 -19.99 -7.55
N ALA A 79 -4.74 -18.75 -7.09
CA ALA A 79 -4.31 -17.59 -7.86
C ALA A 79 -2.79 -17.51 -8.04
N MET A 80 -1.98 -18.15 -7.18
CA MET A 80 -0.52 -18.16 -7.35
C MET A 80 -0.12 -18.85 -8.64
N ASP A 81 -0.60 -20.07 -8.86
CA ASP A 81 -0.29 -20.84 -10.07
C ASP A 81 -0.77 -20.14 -11.34
N VAL A 82 -2.00 -19.59 -11.30
CA VAL A 82 -2.57 -18.85 -12.44
C VAL A 82 -1.77 -17.57 -12.73
N CYS A 83 -1.45 -16.78 -11.71
CA CYS A 83 -0.70 -15.54 -11.89
C CYS A 83 0.74 -15.80 -12.36
N ASN A 84 1.39 -16.85 -11.84
CA ASN A 84 2.77 -17.19 -12.20
C ASN A 84 2.88 -17.77 -13.62
N SER A 85 1.83 -18.44 -14.11
CA SER A 85 1.77 -18.99 -15.46
C SER A 85 1.32 -17.97 -16.51
N CYS A 86 0.94 -16.77 -16.11
CA CYS A 86 0.40 -15.78 -17.03
C CYS A 86 1.49 -15.20 -17.94
N THR A 87 1.24 -15.18 -19.25
CA THR A 87 2.19 -14.72 -20.29
C THR A 87 1.78 -13.40 -20.95
N ALA A 88 0.77 -12.71 -20.40
CA ALA A 88 0.29 -11.46 -20.98
C ALA A 88 1.35 -10.35 -20.84
N ALA A 89 1.58 -9.59 -21.91
CA ALA A 89 2.59 -8.53 -21.89
C ALA A 89 2.18 -7.37 -20.97
N HIS A 90 3.15 -6.79 -20.27
CA HIS A 90 2.97 -5.61 -19.40
C HIS A 90 1.95 -5.76 -18.25
N ILE A 91 1.57 -7.00 -17.88
CA ILE A 91 0.66 -7.19 -16.74
C ILE A 91 1.37 -7.15 -15.40
N PHE A 92 2.65 -7.53 -15.36
CA PHE A 92 3.44 -7.54 -14.14
C PHE A 92 4.02 -6.16 -13.88
N ARG A 93 4.25 -5.85 -12.60
CA ARG A 93 5.02 -4.66 -12.26
C ARG A 93 6.43 -4.79 -12.86
N PRO A 94 7.00 -3.70 -13.42
CA PRO A 94 8.32 -3.72 -14.05
C PRO A 94 9.49 -3.97 -13.09
N ASP A 95 9.25 -3.92 -11.78
CA ASP A 95 10.24 -4.22 -10.74
C ASP A 95 10.33 -5.74 -10.45
N GLU A 96 9.41 -6.54 -11.01
CA GLU A 96 9.25 -7.98 -10.74
C GLU A 96 9.33 -8.85 -12.02
N ASP A 97 9.68 -8.25 -13.17
CA ASP A 97 9.99 -8.93 -14.44
C ASP A 97 11.51 -9.16 -14.55
#